data_AF-A0A1F9Q173-F1
#
_entry.id   AF-A0A1F9Q173-F1
#
_cell.length_a   1.000
_cell.length_b   1.000
_cell.length_c   1.000
_cell.angle_alpha   90.00
_cell.angle_beta   90.00
_cell.angle_gamma   90.00
#
_symmetry.space_group_name_H-M   'P 1'
#
loop_
_entity.id
_entity.type
_entity.pdbx_description
1 polymer ?
#
loop_
_entity_poly.entity_id
_entity_poly.type
_entity_poly.pdbx_seq_one_letter_code
_entity_poly.pdbx_strand_id
1 'polypeptide(L)'
;MFQSKGRAFYQQAASYPLHGIETEHYLPWMKELFDAGNISISTAQLTEIVERFGNHPMYIQLFCFFLWRELQDNPWDDTTMDRIERAVIDQKHLEYQMLWDNLTINQKKTLKLVLMNDGRNLFSAEALTAVAISTASIVTRCLKSLFEKQILVKNGKYIIQDLVFRKWLALNV
;
A
#
# COMPACT_ATOMS: atom_id res chain seq x y z
N MET A 1 -19.10 14.07 10.23
CA MET A 1 -20.09 14.16 11.33
C MET A 1 -19.65 15.16 12.40
N PHE A 2 -18.47 15.00 13.04
CA PHE A 2 -18.03 15.85 14.16
C PHE A 2 -17.28 17.15 13.77
N GLN A 3 -16.81 17.26 12.52
CA GLN A 3 -16.14 18.47 12.00
C GLN A 3 -17.03 19.36 11.13
N SER A 4 -18.31 19.02 10.99
CA SER A 4 -19.25 19.73 10.13
C SER A 4 -19.99 20.81 10.93
N LYS A 5 -19.68 22.10 10.68
CA LYS A 5 -20.23 23.26 11.44
C LYS A 5 -21.75 23.28 11.63
N GLY A 6 -22.52 22.70 10.72
CA GLY A 6 -23.99 22.68 10.76
C GLY A 6 -24.60 21.38 11.32
N ARG A 7 -23.84 20.52 12.02
CA ARG A 7 -24.34 19.25 12.57
C ARG A 7 -24.37 19.29 14.09
N ALA A 8 -25.34 18.60 14.69
CA ALA A 8 -25.57 18.59 16.15
C ALA A 8 -24.30 18.31 16.97
N PHE A 9 -23.44 17.41 16.49
CA PHE A 9 -22.21 17.00 17.18
C PHE A 9 -20.94 17.76 16.74
N TYR A 10 -21.08 18.96 16.18
CA TYR A 10 -19.92 19.77 15.82
C TYR A 10 -19.04 20.04 17.05
N GLN A 11 -17.75 19.71 16.96
CA GLN A 11 -16.75 19.84 18.03
C GLN A 11 -17.07 19.06 19.33
N GLN A 12 -18.04 18.14 19.31
CA GLN A 12 -18.37 17.30 20.47
C GLN A 12 -17.52 16.02 20.58
N ALA A 13 -16.49 15.88 19.74
CA ALA A 13 -15.57 14.74 19.78
C ALA A 13 -14.12 15.24 19.65
N ALA A 14 -13.21 14.60 20.39
CA ALA A 14 -11.78 14.80 20.25
C ALA A 14 -11.23 13.92 19.12
N SER A 15 -10.30 14.45 18.34
CA SER A 15 -9.53 13.64 17.39
C SER A 15 -8.43 12.91 18.15
N TYR A 16 -8.40 11.58 18.05
CA TYR A 16 -7.32 10.76 18.56
C TYR A 16 -6.56 10.16 17.37
N PRO A 17 -5.46 10.81 16.92
CA PRO A 17 -4.70 10.31 15.78
C PRO A 17 -3.98 9.01 16.16
N LEU A 18 -4.17 7.98 15.36
CA LEU A 18 -3.44 6.72 15.47
C LEU A 18 -2.18 6.80 14.60
N HIS A 19 -1.04 6.57 15.22
CA HIS A 19 0.24 6.44 14.51
C HIS A 19 0.43 4.99 14.05
N GLY A 20 1.33 4.78 13.09
CA GLY A 20 1.76 3.43 12.72
C GLY A 20 2.41 2.74 13.91
N ILE A 21 2.29 1.42 13.96
CA ILE A 21 3.04 0.60 14.93
C ILE A 21 4.51 0.61 14.51
N GLU A 22 5.42 0.82 15.46
CA GLU A 22 6.86 0.84 15.17
C GLU A 22 7.43 -0.57 15.02
N THR A 23 8.49 -0.72 14.22
CA THR A 23 9.14 -2.01 13.95
C THR A 23 9.51 -2.76 15.24
N GLU A 24 9.97 -2.05 16.25
CA GLU A 24 10.36 -2.62 17.55
C GLU A 24 9.24 -3.39 18.26
N HIS A 25 7.97 -3.08 17.98
CA HIS A 25 6.82 -3.79 18.54
C HIS A 25 6.44 -5.03 17.71
N TYR A 26 6.71 -5.02 16.41
CA TYR A 26 6.41 -6.16 15.54
C TYR A 26 7.39 -7.33 15.72
N LEU A 27 8.68 -7.05 15.92
CA LEU A 27 9.71 -8.09 16.03
C LEU A 27 9.43 -9.10 17.16
N PRO A 28 9.21 -8.70 18.43
CA PRO A 28 8.90 -9.66 19.49
C PRO A 28 7.59 -10.41 19.23
N TRP A 29 6.56 -9.72 18.76
CA TRP A 29 5.26 -10.34 18.44
C TRP A 29 5.38 -11.43 17.37
N MET A 30 6.08 -11.16 16.26
CA MET A 30 6.30 -12.16 15.21
C MET A 30 7.19 -13.30 15.71
N LYS A 31 8.22 -13.01 16.52
CA LYS A 31 9.09 -14.03 17.07
C LYS A 31 8.29 -15.03 17.92
N GLU A 32 7.46 -14.53 18.83
CA GLU A 32 6.56 -15.35 19.65
C GLU A 32 5.58 -16.15 18.78
N LEU A 33 5.01 -15.53 17.74
CA LEU A 33 4.08 -16.18 16.82
C LEU A 33 4.70 -17.40 16.11
N PHE A 34 5.92 -17.26 15.57
CA PHE A 34 6.59 -18.35 14.85
C PHE A 34 7.19 -19.40 15.79
N ASP A 35 7.69 -18.99 16.97
CA ASP A 35 8.19 -19.91 17.99
C ASP A 35 7.09 -20.83 18.52
N ALA A 36 5.86 -20.31 18.70
CA ALA A 36 4.70 -21.14 19.05
C ALA A 36 4.39 -22.23 18.01
N GLY A 37 4.79 -22.02 16.75
CA GLY A 37 4.71 -22.99 15.67
C GLY A 37 5.94 -23.87 15.49
N ASN A 38 6.95 -23.79 16.38
CA ASN A 38 8.27 -24.42 16.22
C ASN A 38 9.01 -24.02 14.93
N ILE A 39 8.76 -22.81 14.40
CA ILE A 39 9.41 -22.29 13.20
C ILE A 39 10.47 -21.29 13.61
N SER A 40 11.74 -21.59 13.33
CA SER A 40 12.85 -20.68 13.61
C SER A 40 13.01 -19.65 12.49
N ILE A 41 12.76 -18.38 12.80
CA ILE A 41 12.99 -17.24 11.89
C ILE A 41 13.96 -16.25 12.55
N SER A 42 14.93 -15.77 11.77
CA SER A 42 15.91 -14.79 12.22
C SER A 42 15.31 -13.39 12.34
N THR A 43 15.86 -12.56 13.24
CA THR A 43 15.44 -11.16 13.38
C THR A 43 15.60 -10.37 12.07
N ALA A 44 16.62 -10.67 11.27
CA ALA A 44 16.82 -10.02 9.97
C ALA A 44 15.65 -10.29 9.01
N GLN A 45 15.21 -11.55 8.92
CA GLN A 45 14.04 -11.92 8.11
C GLN A 45 12.76 -11.25 8.62
N LEU A 46 12.55 -11.19 9.94
CA LEU A 46 11.40 -10.51 10.53
C LEU A 46 11.41 -9.00 10.22
N THR A 47 12.55 -8.34 10.35
CA THR A 47 12.69 -6.91 9.99
C THR A 47 12.34 -6.67 8.53
N GLU A 48 12.83 -7.52 7.62
CA GLU A 48 12.53 -7.40 6.19
C GLU A 48 11.02 -7.50 5.91
N ILE A 49 10.28 -8.37 6.61
CA ILE A 49 8.80 -8.45 6.48
C ILE A 49 8.16 -7.10 6.81
N VAL A 50 8.58 -6.48 7.92
CA VAL A 50 8.02 -5.19 8.37
C VAL A 50 8.33 -4.09 7.36
N GLU A 51 9.55 -4.06 6.84
CA GLU A 51 10.01 -3.08 5.85
C GLU A 51 9.24 -3.19 4.52
N ARG A 52 9.04 -4.42 4.03
CA ARG A 52 8.28 -4.68 2.78
C ARG A 52 6.86 -4.12 2.83
N PHE A 53 6.25 -4.08 4.02
CA PHE A 53 4.88 -3.60 4.22
C PHE A 53 4.78 -2.27 4.96
N GLY A 54 5.89 -1.56 5.13
CA GLY A 54 5.92 -0.20 5.66
C GLY A 54 5.20 -0.06 7.01
N ASN A 55 5.38 -1.02 7.92
CA ASN A 55 4.74 -1.04 9.24
C ASN A 55 3.19 -1.13 9.22
N HIS A 56 2.58 -1.56 8.11
CA HIS A 56 1.12 -1.69 8.02
C HIS A 56 0.60 -2.99 8.67
N PRO A 57 -0.14 -2.92 9.80
CA PRO A 57 -0.44 -4.09 10.64
C PRO A 57 -1.14 -5.22 9.89
N MET A 58 -2.17 -4.87 9.12
CA MET A 58 -2.97 -5.86 8.37
C MET A 58 -2.13 -6.62 7.33
N TYR A 59 -1.17 -5.95 6.68
CA TYR A 59 -0.37 -6.60 5.65
C TYR A 59 0.76 -7.43 6.22
N ILE A 60 1.36 -6.98 7.33
CA ILE A 60 2.33 -7.77 8.09
C ILE A 60 1.67 -9.05 8.61
N GLN A 61 0.49 -8.95 9.22
CA GLN A 61 -0.26 -10.11 9.69
C GLN A 61 -0.63 -11.08 8.56
N LEU A 62 -1.10 -10.54 7.42
CA LEU A 62 -1.42 -11.36 6.25
C LEU A 62 -0.18 -12.06 5.68
N PHE A 63 0.96 -11.37 5.64
CA PHE A 63 2.22 -11.98 5.24
C PHE A 63 2.64 -13.11 6.18
N CYS A 64 2.59 -12.88 7.49
CA CYS A 64 2.90 -13.91 8.49
C CYS A 64 2.00 -15.14 8.34
N PHE A 65 0.71 -14.96 8.05
CA PHE A 65 -0.22 -16.06 7.79
C PHE A 65 0.23 -16.92 6.59
N PHE A 66 0.53 -16.31 5.46
CA PHE A 66 0.99 -17.04 4.27
C PHE A 66 2.35 -17.70 4.48
N LEU A 67 3.27 -17.00 5.15
CA LEU A 67 4.59 -17.52 5.48
C LEU A 67 4.50 -18.73 6.41
N TRP A 68 3.68 -18.67 7.46
CA TRP A 68 3.45 -19.79 8.36
C TRP A 68 2.93 -21.03 7.63
N ARG A 69 2.00 -20.82 6.68
CA ARG A 69 1.45 -21.90 5.85
C ARG A 69 2.50 -22.50 4.92
N GLU A 70 3.30 -21.69 4.25
CA GLU A 70 4.37 -22.15 3.35
C GLU A 70 5.40 -23.00 4.10
N LEU A 71 5.80 -22.55 5.29
CA LEU A 71 6.82 -23.19 6.10
C LEU A 71 6.36 -24.51 6.76
N GLN A 72 5.07 -24.87 6.64
CA GLN A 72 4.61 -26.23 7.02
C GLN A 72 5.12 -27.28 6.04
N ASP A 73 5.13 -26.94 4.75
CA ASP A 73 5.38 -27.90 3.66
C ASP A 73 6.78 -27.71 3.05
N ASN A 74 7.35 -26.50 3.13
CA ASN A 74 8.59 -26.13 2.47
C ASN A 74 9.57 -25.46 3.44
N PRO A 75 10.86 -25.85 3.47
CA PRO A 75 11.86 -25.11 4.23
C PRO A 75 12.08 -23.71 3.64
N TRP A 76 12.53 -22.78 4.48
CA TRP A 76 12.92 -21.44 4.02
C TRP A 76 14.04 -21.52 2.99
N ASP A 77 13.90 -20.77 1.90
CA ASP A 77 14.90 -20.53 0.87
C ASP A 77 14.98 -19.03 0.49
N ASP A 78 15.95 -18.67 -0.35
CA ASP A 78 16.20 -17.27 -0.74
C ASP A 78 15.03 -16.62 -1.51
N THR A 79 14.10 -17.41 -2.05
CA THR A 79 12.95 -16.93 -2.83
C THR A 79 11.65 -16.90 -2.01
N THR A 80 11.66 -17.42 -0.78
CA THR A 80 10.49 -17.56 0.08
C THR A 80 9.80 -16.21 0.29
N MET A 81 10.57 -15.16 0.58
CA MET A 81 10.02 -13.83 0.84
C MET A 81 9.23 -13.27 -0.35
N ASP A 82 9.79 -13.41 -1.56
CA ASP A 82 9.16 -12.95 -2.79
C ASP A 82 7.93 -13.78 -3.16
N ARG A 83 7.96 -15.10 -2.93
CA ARG A 83 6.78 -15.97 -3.11
C ARG A 83 5.63 -15.56 -2.20
N ILE A 84 5.92 -15.30 -0.92
CA ILE A 84 4.88 -14.88 0.04
C ILE A 84 4.36 -13.49 -0.29
N GLU A 85 5.22 -12.54 -0.65
CA GLU A 85 4.78 -11.21 -1.06
C GLU A 85 3.86 -11.30 -2.29
N ARG A 86 4.23 -12.14 -3.26
CA ARG A 86 3.40 -12.41 -4.43
C ARG A 86 2.04 -13.00 -4.03
N ALA A 87 2.01 -13.96 -3.11
CA ALA A 87 0.77 -14.54 -2.61
C ALA A 87 -0.13 -13.49 -1.91
N VAL A 88 0.45 -12.58 -1.12
CA VAL A 88 -0.28 -11.46 -0.50
C VAL A 88 -0.90 -10.54 -1.55
N ILE A 89 -0.15 -10.21 -2.61
CA ILE A 89 -0.65 -9.37 -3.71
C ILE A 89 -1.75 -10.10 -4.48
N ASP A 90 -1.55 -11.38 -4.79
CA ASP A 90 -2.46 -12.17 -5.59
C ASP A 90 -3.78 -12.47 -4.84
N GLN A 91 -3.75 -12.55 -3.49
CA GLN A 91 -4.94 -12.67 -2.64
C GLN A 91 -5.97 -11.56 -2.90
N LYS A 92 -5.51 -10.36 -3.30
CA LYS A 92 -6.36 -9.20 -3.61
C LYS A 92 -6.44 -8.89 -5.11
N HIS A 93 -5.93 -9.78 -5.96
CA HIS A 93 -5.82 -9.54 -7.40
C HIS A 93 -7.15 -9.13 -8.04
N LEU A 94 -8.21 -9.89 -7.79
CA LEU A 94 -9.53 -9.63 -8.38
C LEU A 94 -10.09 -8.26 -7.96
N GLU A 95 -9.94 -7.88 -6.69
CA GLU A 95 -10.37 -6.57 -6.18
C GLU A 95 -9.62 -5.44 -6.88
N TYR A 96 -8.29 -5.56 -7.00
CA TYR A 96 -7.44 -4.56 -7.64
C TYR A 96 -7.65 -4.49 -9.15
N GLN A 97 -7.90 -5.61 -9.81
CA GLN A 97 -8.25 -5.65 -11.21
C GLN A 97 -9.59 -4.93 -11.45
N MET A 98 -10.62 -5.21 -10.65
CA MET A 98 -11.90 -4.49 -10.74
C MET A 98 -11.74 -2.99 -10.47
N LEU A 99 -10.95 -2.62 -9.45
CA LEU A 99 -10.63 -1.22 -9.18
C LEU A 99 -9.98 -0.56 -10.38
N TRP A 100 -8.96 -1.21 -10.96
CA TRP A 100 -8.23 -0.72 -12.12
C TRP A 100 -9.14 -0.58 -13.33
N ASP A 101 -9.96 -1.57 -13.65
CA ASP A 101 -10.84 -1.56 -14.82
C ASP A 101 -11.90 -0.47 -14.77
N ASN A 102 -12.32 -0.08 -13.56
CA ASN A 102 -13.23 1.05 -13.34
C ASN A 102 -12.56 2.44 -13.47
N LEU A 103 -11.24 2.52 -13.67
CA LEU A 103 -10.54 3.78 -13.90
C LEU A 103 -10.53 4.15 -15.38
N THR A 104 -10.75 5.44 -15.65
CA THR A 104 -10.56 6.00 -17.00
C THR A 104 -9.10 5.90 -17.41
N ILE A 105 -8.84 5.89 -18.72
CA ILE A 105 -7.48 5.83 -19.28
C ILE A 105 -6.58 6.93 -18.70
N ASN A 106 -7.10 8.16 -18.54
CA ASN A 106 -6.32 9.26 -17.98
C ASN A 106 -6.05 9.10 -16.48
N GLN A 107 -6.96 8.48 -15.71
CA GLN A 107 -6.70 8.12 -14.31
C GLN A 107 -5.62 7.03 -14.21
N LYS A 108 -5.68 6.00 -15.06
CA LYS A 108 -4.66 4.95 -15.16
C LYS A 108 -3.28 5.54 -15.47
N LYS A 109 -3.19 6.40 -16.49
CA LYS A 109 -1.96 7.15 -16.83
C LYS A 109 -1.47 8.03 -15.68
N THR A 110 -2.38 8.68 -14.95
CA THR A 110 -2.03 9.52 -13.81
C THR A 110 -1.49 8.68 -12.64
N LEU A 111 -2.02 7.49 -12.37
CA LEU A 111 -1.46 6.58 -11.37
C LEU A 111 -0.06 6.10 -11.77
N LYS A 112 0.14 5.75 -13.05
CA LYS A 112 1.47 5.43 -13.58
C LYS A 112 2.45 6.58 -13.40
N LEU A 113 2.00 7.81 -13.65
CA LEU A 113 2.81 9.02 -13.46
C LEU A 113 3.21 9.21 -12.00
N VAL A 114 2.29 8.99 -11.06
CA VAL A 114 2.53 9.03 -9.62
C VAL A 114 3.56 7.97 -9.21
N LEU A 115 3.47 6.74 -9.72
CA LEU A 115 4.44 5.69 -9.45
C LEU A 115 5.85 6.05 -9.94
N MET A 116 5.95 6.52 -11.19
CA MET A 116 7.24 6.83 -11.83
C MET A 116 7.99 7.98 -11.15
N ASN A 117 7.27 8.94 -10.58
CA ASN A 117 7.88 10.15 -10.01
C ASN A 117 7.82 10.19 -8.48
N ASP A 118 7.55 9.06 -7.82
CA ASP A 118 7.31 8.99 -6.36
C ASP A 118 6.33 10.09 -5.90
N GLY A 119 5.27 10.31 -6.67
CA GLY A 119 4.24 11.30 -6.36
C GLY A 119 4.64 12.78 -6.41
N ARG A 120 5.83 13.09 -6.95
CA ARG A 120 6.37 14.45 -7.11
C ARG A 120 6.45 14.83 -8.59
N ASN A 121 6.72 16.10 -8.89
CA ASN A 121 7.02 16.61 -10.25
C ASN A 121 6.03 16.18 -11.36
N LEU A 122 4.73 16.06 -11.03
CA LEU A 122 3.71 15.46 -11.91
C LEU A 122 3.23 16.36 -13.06
N PHE A 123 3.77 17.57 -13.20
CA PHE A 123 3.27 18.59 -14.12
C PHE A 123 4.31 19.09 -15.13
N SER A 124 5.55 18.58 -15.07
CA SER A 124 6.58 18.95 -16.05
C SER A 124 6.26 18.38 -17.43
N ALA A 125 6.75 19.02 -18.49
CA ALA A 125 6.52 18.55 -19.87
C ALA A 125 7.04 17.12 -20.08
N GLU A 126 8.20 16.81 -19.47
CA GLU A 126 8.83 15.49 -19.51
C GLU A 126 7.95 14.44 -18.81
N ALA A 127 7.43 14.77 -17.63
CA ALA A 127 6.55 13.90 -16.85
C ALA A 127 5.25 13.59 -17.62
N LEU A 128 4.61 14.61 -18.21
CA LEU A 128 3.39 14.43 -18.99
C LEU A 128 3.62 13.58 -20.25
N THR A 129 4.72 13.81 -20.95
CA THR A 129 5.10 13.07 -22.14
C THR A 129 5.33 11.59 -21.83
N ALA A 130 5.97 11.27 -20.70
CA ALA A 130 6.27 9.90 -20.28
C ALA A 130 5.03 8.99 -20.14
N VAL A 131 3.85 9.57 -19.91
CA VAL A 131 2.57 8.84 -19.79
C VAL A 131 1.56 9.21 -20.88
N ALA A 132 2.00 9.93 -21.91
CA ALA A 132 1.17 10.42 -23.01
C ALA A 132 -0.10 11.15 -22.53
N ILE A 133 0.06 12.09 -21.60
CA ILE A 133 -0.98 13.06 -21.22
C ILE A 133 -0.67 14.40 -21.88
N SER A 134 -1.66 15.00 -22.55
CA SER A 134 -1.45 16.20 -23.36
C SER A 134 -1.32 17.48 -22.55
N THR A 135 -1.97 17.59 -21.39
CA THR A 135 -1.99 18.82 -20.59
C THR A 135 -1.98 18.56 -19.09
N ALA A 136 -1.36 19.48 -18.34
CA ALA A 136 -1.35 19.45 -16.88
C ALA A 136 -2.76 19.52 -16.25
N SER A 137 -3.72 20.17 -16.91
CA SER A 137 -5.10 20.27 -16.42
C SER A 137 -5.80 18.91 -16.35
N ILE A 138 -5.48 17.97 -17.26
CA ILE A 138 -5.96 16.59 -17.19
C ILE A 138 -5.43 15.91 -15.93
N VAL A 139 -4.12 16.02 -15.65
CA VAL A 139 -3.51 15.47 -14.44
C VAL A 139 -4.17 16.04 -13.19
N THR A 140 -4.36 17.36 -13.11
CA THR A 140 -5.03 17.99 -11.96
C THR A 140 -6.42 17.42 -11.70
N ARG A 141 -7.24 17.26 -12.75
CA ARG A 141 -8.58 16.69 -12.64
C ARG A 141 -8.54 15.21 -12.22
N CYS A 142 -7.62 14.43 -12.78
CA CYS A 142 -7.45 13.02 -12.42
C CYS A 142 -6.97 12.86 -10.98
N LEU A 143 -6.00 13.64 -10.51
CA LEU A 143 -5.53 13.64 -9.13
C LEU A 143 -6.66 13.97 -8.15
N LYS A 144 -7.47 14.99 -8.45
CA LYS A 144 -8.65 15.34 -7.65
C LYS A 144 -9.64 14.17 -7.57
N SER A 145 -9.97 13.58 -8.71
CA SER A 145 -10.91 12.45 -8.78
C SER A 145 -10.38 11.20 -8.06
N LEU A 146 -9.09 10.89 -8.18
CA LEU A 146 -8.45 9.77 -7.48
C LEU A 146 -8.38 10.01 -5.95
N PHE A 147 -8.24 11.26 -5.52
CA PHE A 147 -8.33 11.64 -4.11
C PHE A 147 -9.76 11.48 -3.56
N GLU A 148 -10.78 11.93 -4.31
CA GLU A 148 -12.19 11.74 -3.94
C GLU A 148 -12.57 10.26 -3.87
N LYS A 149 -11.97 9.42 -4.73
CA LYS A 149 -12.10 7.95 -4.70
C LYS A 149 -11.29 7.28 -3.58
N GLN A 150 -10.55 8.03 -2.76
CA GLN A 150 -9.67 7.52 -1.70
C GLN A 150 -8.58 6.56 -2.20
N ILE A 151 -8.18 6.67 -3.46
CA ILE A 151 -7.08 5.90 -4.04
C ILE A 151 -5.75 6.61 -3.77
N LEU A 152 -5.77 7.95 -3.81
CA LEU A 152 -4.63 8.80 -3.51
C LEU A 152 -4.86 9.61 -2.24
N VAL A 153 -3.80 9.80 -1.47
CA VAL A 153 -3.70 10.81 -0.42
C VAL A 153 -2.58 11.80 -0.76
N LYS A 154 -2.58 12.97 -0.12
CA LYS A 154 -1.55 14.00 -0.32
C LYS A 154 -0.94 14.39 1.02
N ASN A 155 0.35 14.09 1.20
CA ASN A 155 1.14 14.54 2.34
C ASN A 155 2.54 14.95 1.83
N GLY A 156 2.69 16.22 1.43
CA GLY A 156 3.86 16.72 0.69
C GLY A 156 3.97 16.21 -0.75
N LYS A 157 3.65 14.94 -0.99
CA LYS A 157 3.59 14.26 -2.29
C LYS A 157 2.28 13.48 -2.44
N TYR A 158 1.94 13.06 -3.66
CA TYR A 158 0.81 12.16 -3.91
C TYR A 158 1.21 10.72 -3.60
N ILE A 159 0.41 10.02 -2.81
CA ILE A 159 0.72 8.67 -2.34
C ILE A 159 -0.48 7.77 -2.66
N ILE A 160 -0.23 6.62 -3.29
CA ILE A 160 -1.24 5.57 -3.42
C ILE A 160 -1.45 4.99 -2.03
N GLN A 161 -2.67 5.13 -1.52
CA GLN A 161 -2.99 4.87 -0.12
C GLN A 161 -2.79 3.40 0.26
N ASP A 162 -3.25 2.49 -0.59
CA ASP A 162 -3.08 1.06 -0.40
C ASP A 162 -1.69 0.62 -0.92
N LEU A 163 -0.82 0.21 0.01
CA LEU A 163 0.52 -0.26 -0.30
C LEU A 163 0.54 -1.51 -1.21
N VAL A 164 -0.38 -2.44 -1.00
CA VAL A 164 -0.43 -3.68 -1.79
C VAL A 164 -1.02 -3.38 -3.17
N PHE A 165 -1.98 -2.46 -3.28
CA PHE A 165 -2.41 -1.95 -4.59
C PHE A 165 -1.27 -1.26 -5.35
N ARG A 166 -0.44 -0.47 -4.64
CA ARG A 166 0.76 0.15 -5.24
C ARG A 166 1.73 -0.91 -5.79
N LYS A 167 2.00 -1.97 -5.03
CA LYS A 167 2.83 -3.10 -5.47
C LYS A 167 2.20 -3.84 -6.64
N TRP A 168 0.89 -4.09 -6.60
CA TRP A 168 0.14 -4.68 -7.70
C TRP A 168 0.26 -3.86 -8.99
N LEU A 169 0.13 -2.54 -8.92
CA LEU A 169 0.31 -1.67 -10.08
C LEU A 169 1.73 -1.76 -10.65
N ALA A 170 2.75 -1.77 -9.80
CA ALA A 170 4.14 -1.87 -10.24
C ALA A 170 4.47 -3.20 -10.97
N LEU A 171 3.70 -4.26 -10.70
CA LEU A 171 3.86 -5.57 -11.34
C LEU A 171 3.05 -5.73 -12.64
N ASN A 172 1.98 -4.94 -12.82
CA ASN A 172 0.98 -5.19 -13.88
C ASN A 172 0.81 -4.01 -14.88
N VAL A 173 1.48 -2.86 -14.69
CA VAL A 173 1.24 -1.61 -15.46
C VAL A 173 2.52 -0.93 -15.91
#